data_AF-A0A7V5YRF4-F1
#
_entry.id   AF-A0A7V5YRF4-F1
#
_cell.length_a   1.000
_cell.length_b   1.000
_cell.length_c   1.000
_cell.angle_alpha   90.00
_cell.angle_beta   90.00
_cell.angle_gamma   90.00
#
_symmetry.space_group_name_H-M   'P 1'
#
loop_
_entity.id
_entity.type
_entity.pdbx_description
1 polymer ?
#
loop_
_entity_poly.entity_id
_entity_poly.type
_entity_poly.pdbx_seq_one_letter_code
_entity_poly.pdbx_strand_id
1 'polypeptide(L)'
;MKNFRKFSLQSPLLGKTYQVEFAWLQNAISIRHSDTVDVKFFVTDGDRTLERVVALPHAVLRKLCQELGRELTDPWCSRLAALHLKWMFESGTDIEKAISTPTEAQLREYAHQLARPSE
;
A
#
# COMPACT_ATOMS: atom_id res chain seq x y z
N MET A 1 -2.63 7.09 8.14
CA MET A 1 -2.97 7.64 6.81
C MET A 1 -4.48 7.86 6.69
N LYS A 2 -4.98 9.10 6.84
CA LYS A 2 -6.43 9.40 6.75
C LYS A 2 -6.95 9.39 5.30
N ASN A 3 -6.22 10.01 4.36
CA ASN A 3 -6.54 10.02 2.93
C ASN A 3 -5.57 9.14 2.14
N PHE A 4 -6.03 7.98 1.68
CA PHE A 4 -5.27 7.06 0.82
C PHE A 4 -5.55 7.26 -0.67
N ARG A 5 -6.54 8.10 -1.02
CA ARG A 5 -6.98 8.28 -2.41
C ARG A 5 -6.09 9.25 -3.17
N LYS A 6 -5.64 10.30 -2.51
CA LYS A 6 -4.66 11.27 -3.04
C LYS A 6 -3.73 11.72 -1.92
N PHE A 7 -2.42 11.61 -2.15
CA PHE A 7 -1.40 12.03 -1.19
C PHE A 7 -0.05 12.25 -1.88
N SER A 8 0.83 13.02 -1.25
CA SER A 8 2.19 13.23 -1.72
C SER A 8 3.21 12.38 -0.96
N LEU A 9 4.24 11.94 -1.66
CA LEU A 9 5.38 11.19 -1.14
C LEU A 9 6.67 11.95 -1.44
N GLN A 10 7.66 11.84 -0.56
CA GLN A 10 9.00 12.32 -0.85
C GLN A 10 9.93 11.11 -0.96
N SER A 11 10.78 11.08 -1.98
CA SER A 11 11.86 10.11 -2.09
C SER A 11 13.19 10.80 -1.79
N PRO A 12 13.77 10.62 -0.58
CA PRO A 12 15.05 11.21 -0.22
C PRO A 12 16.18 10.81 -1.17
N LEU A 13 16.18 9.55 -1.66
CA LEU A 13 17.21 9.06 -2.57
C LEU A 13 17.17 9.73 -3.95
N LEU A 14 15.97 10.09 -4.43
CA LEU A 14 15.80 10.71 -5.74
C LEU A 14 15.68 12.24 -5.66
N GLY A 15 15.57 12.81 -4.46
CA GLY A 15 15.30 14.24 -4.27
C GLY A 15 13.99 14.71 -4.90
N LYS A 16 13.04 13.80 -5.12
CA LYS A 16 11.79 14.05 -5.85
C LYS A 16 10.57 13.93 -4.94
N THR A 17 9.57 14.77 -5.20
CA THR A 17 8.22 14.63 -4.65
C THR A 17 7.34 13.96 -5.68
N TYR A 18 6.58 12.95 -5.25
CA TYR A 18 5.63 12.24 -6.09
C TYR A 18 4.20 12.52 -5.61
N GLN A 19 3.28 12.70 -6.56
CA GLN A 19 1.85 12.70 -6.30
C GLN A 19 1.30 11.30 -6.55
N VAL A 20 0.52 10.81 -5.58
CA VAL A 20 -0.08 9.48 -5.64
C VAL A 20 -1.59 9.62 -5.79
N GLU A 21 -2.16 8.87 -6.73
CA GLU A 21 -3.59 8.71 -6.88
C GLU A 21 -3.96 7.22 -6.82
N PHE A 22 -4.96 6.89 -6.01
CA PHE A 22 -5.57 5.56 -5.98
C PHE A 22 -6.27 5.28 -7.32
N ALA A 23 -5.96 4.13 -7.92
CA ALA A 23 -6.62 3.67 -9.13
C ALA A 23 -7.73 2.66 -8.82
N TRP A 24 -7.38 1.51 -8.23
CA TRP A 24 -8.32 0.44 -7.94
C TRP A 24 -7.81 -0.52 -6.86
N LEU A 25 -8.74 -1.37 -6.38
CA LEU A 25 -8.47 -2.53 -5.53
C LEU A 25 -9.17 -3.75 -6.13
N GLN A 26 -8.49 -4.90 -6.19
CA GLN A 26 -9.06 -6.14 -6.75
C GLN A 26 -8.41 -7.39 -6.14
N ASN A 27 -9.15 -8.51 -6.08
CA ASN A 27 -8.58 -9.82 -5.75
C ASN A 27 -7.73 -10.35 -6.93
N ALA A 28 -6.45 -10.58 -6.67
CA ALA A 28 -5.46 -10.95 -7.67
C ALA A 28 -5.65 -12.37 -8.24
N ILE A 29 -6.44 -13.24 -7.60
CA ILE A 29 -6.70 -14.60 -8.08
C ILE A 29 -7.28 -14.59 -9.50
N SER A 30 -8.08 -13.58 -9.81
CA SER A 30 -8.79 -13.42 -11.09
C SER A 30 -7.91 -12.93 -12.24
N ILE A 31 -6.79 -12.25 -11.95
CA ILE A 31 -5.97 -11.56 -12.96
C ILE A 31 -4.55 -12.12 -13.09
N ARG A 32 -4.01 -12.75 -12.04
CA ARG A 32 -2.64 -13.28 -12.03
C ARG A 32 -2.46 -14.52 -11.16
N HIS A 33 -3.54 -15.25 -10.85
CA HIS A 33 -3.53 -16.49 -10.06
C HIS A 33 -2.79 -16.38 -8.71
N SER A 34 -3.00 -15.28 -7.98
CA SER A 34 -2.32 -15.02 -6.70
C SER A 34 -3.31 -14.79 -5.56
N ASP A 35 -3.06 -15.37 -4.39
CA ASP A 35 -3.88 -15.16 -3.18
C ASP A 35 -3.53 -13.84 -2.47
N THR A 36 -3.84 -12.74 -3.14
CA THR A 36 -3.54 -11.38 -2.67
C THR A 36 -4.70 -10.43 -3.00
N VAL A 37 -4.85 -9.40 -2.17
CA VAL A 37 -5.65 -8.21 -2.49
C VAL A 37 -4.70 -7.19 -3.09
N ASP A 38 -4.83 -6.95 -4.39
CA ASP A 38 -4.00 -5.99 -5.12
C ASP A 38 -4.61 -4.59 -5.04
N VAL A 39 -3.77 -3.61 -4.72
CA VAL A 39 -4.15 -2.19 -4.69
C VAL A 39 -3.23 -1.42 -5.63
N LYS A 40 -3.80 -0.83 -6.68
CA LYS A 40 -3.04 -0.05 -7.67
C LYS A 40 -3.10 1.44 -7.39
N PHE A 41 -1.96 2.08 -7.56
CA PHE A 41 -1.78 3.52 -7.53
C PHE A 41 -1.10 4.01 -8.81
N PHE A 42 -1.45 5.22 -9.22
CA PHE A 42 -0.64 6.02 -10.12
C PHE A 42 0.27 6.92 -9.27
N VAL A 43 1.55 6.94 -9.61
CA VAL A 43 2.57 7.73 -8.91
C VAL A 43 3.28 8.61 -9.92
N THR A 44 3.11 9.93 -9.84
CA THR A 44 3.67 10.87 -10.80
C THR A 44 4.65 11.85 -10.18
N ASP A 45 5.75 12.15 -10.87
CA ASP A 45 6.69 13.22 -10.52
C ASP A 45 6.49 14.50 -11.36
N GLY A 46 5.37 14.60 -12.09
CA GLY A 46 5.06 15.69 -13.00
C GLY A 46 5.46 15.41 -14.45
N ASP A 47 6.51 14.62 -14.68
CA ASP A 47 6.98 14.26 -16.02
C ASP A 47 6.54 12.85 -16.43
N ARG A 48 6.54 11.92 -15.48
CA ARG A 48 6.24 10.51 -15.70
C ARG A 48 5.15 10.04 -14.76
N THR A 49 4.37 9.07 -15.21
CA THR A 49 3.40 8.35 -14.38
C THR A 49 3.83 6.90 -14.27
N LEU A 50 4.07 6.47 -13.04
CA LEU A 50 4.41 5.10 -12.69
C LEU A 50 3.15 4.40 -12.19
N GLU A 51 2.92 3.19 -12.68
CA GLU A 51 1.91 2.30 -12.13
C GLU A 51 2.54 1.43 -11.04
N ARG A 52 1.95 1.44 -9.84
CA ARG A 52 2.44 0.64 -8.71
C ARG A 52 1.30 -0.14 -8.09
N VAL A 53 1.50 -1.45 -7.95
CA VAL A 53 0.56 -2.36 -7.30
C VAL A 53 1.19 -2.84 -6.00
N VAL A 54 0.43 -2.75 -4.91
CA VAL A 54 0.76 -3.40 -3.65
C VAL A 54 -0.12 -4.63 -3.51
N ALA A 55 0.51 -5.80 -3.54
CA ALA A 55 -0.11 -7.11 -3.44
C ALA A 55 -0.16 -7.57 -1.98
N LEU A 56 -1.29 -7.36 -1.31
CA LEU A 56 -1.45 -7.68 0.11
C LEU A 56 -1.77 -9.17 0.29
N PRO A 57 -0.93 -9.99 0.96
CA PRO A 57 -1.21 -11.42 1.16
C PRO A 57 -2.51 -11.64 1.93
N HIS A 58 -3.48 -12.31 1.30
CA HIS A 58 -4.84 -12.42 1.82
C HIS A 58 -4.87 -13.21 3.14
N ALA A 59 -4.12 -14.32 3.23
CA ALA A 59 -3.99 -15.10 4.47
C ALA A 59 -3.49 -14.24 5.65
N VAL A 60 -2.53 -13.34 5.42
CA VAL A 60 -1.98 -12.44 6.45
C VAL A 60 -3.00 -11.39 6.85
N LEU A 61 -3.73 -10.80 5.88
CA LEU A 61 -4.80 -9.85 6.17
C LEU A 61 -5.89 -10.46 7.05
N ARG A 62 -6.28 -11.71 6.77
CA ARG A 62 -7.28 -12.45 7.57
C ARG A 62 -6.80 -12.67 9.00
N LYS A 63 -5.56 -13.12 9.17
CA LYS A 63 -4.93 -13.30 10.49
C LYS A 63 -4.91 -12.01 11.29
N LEU A 64 -4.44 -10.91 10.70
CA LEU A 64 -4.39 -9.59 11.37
C LEU A 64 -5.79 -9.08 11.74
N CYS A 65 -6.79 -9.27 10.88
CA CYS A 65 -8.17 -8.89 11.18
C CYS A 65 -8.73 -9.63 12.40
N GLN A 66 -8.46 -10.94 12.50
CA GLN A 66 -8.86 -11.76 13.66
C GLN A 66 -8.18 -11.29 14.94
N GLU A 67 -6.85 -11.10 14.90
CA GLU A 67 -6.07 -10.64 16.07
C GLU A 67 -6.51 -9.26 16.56
N LEU A 68 -6.89 -8.36 15.65
CA LEU A 68 -7.31 -7.00 15.95
C LEU A 68 -8.82 -6.86 16.20
N GLY A 69 -9.59 -7.95 16.12
CA GLY A 69 -11.04 -7.93 16.31
C GLY A 69 -11.78 -7.03 15.32
N ARG A 70 -11.33 -6.97 14.05
CA ARG A 70 -11.86 -6.06 13.03
C ARG A 70 -12.22 -6.78 11.74
N GLU A 71 -13.12 -6.19 10.97
CA GLU A 71 -13.48 -6.71 9.64
C GLU A 71 -12.46 -6.33 8.57
N LEU A 72 -12.26 -7.22 7.60
CA LEU A 72 -11.47 -6.92 6.41
C LEU A 72 -12.29 -6.05 5.47
N THR A 73 -11.84 -4.80 5.24
CA THR A 73 -12.58 -3.83 4.42
C THR A 73 -11.66 -3.15 3.42
N ASP A 74 -12.21 -2.77 2.26
CA ASP A 74 -11.45 -2.11 1.20
C ASP A 74 -10.71 -0.85 1.69
N PRO A 75 -11.33 0.07 2.46
CA PRO A 75 -10.61 1.24 2.97
C PRO A 75 -9.42 0.88 3.86
N TRP A 76 -9.48 -0.22 4.60
CA TRP A 76 -8.37 -0.66 5.44
C TRP A 76 -7.24 -1.24 4.60
N CYS A 77 -7.55 -2.13 3.66
CA CYS A 77 -6.59 -2.66 2.70
C CYS A 77 -5.89 -1.54 1.93
N SER A 78 -6.64 -0.57 1.39
CA SER A 78 -6.06 0.56 0.67
C SER A 78 -5.15 1.43 1.54
N ARG A 79 -5.48 1.61 2.83
CA ARG A 79 -4.62 2.35 3.77
C ARG A 79 -3.33 1.60 4.10
N LEU A 80 -3.38 0.28 4.28
CA LEU A 80 -2.19 -0.55 4.46
C LEU A 80 -1.28 -0.47 3.23
N ALA A 81 -1.87 -0.60 2.04
CA ALA A 81 -1.15 -0.48 0.78
C ALA A 81 -0.52 0.92 0.59
N ALA A 82 -1.25 1.99 0.93
CA ALA A 82 -0.71 3.35 0.87
C ALA A 82 0.47 3.57 1.84
N LEU A 83 0.42 2.97 3.04
CA LEU A 83 1.55 3.00 3.99
C LEU A 83 2.76 2.23 3.45
N HIS A 84 2.53 1.08 2.80
CA HIS A 84 3.62 0.33 2.16
C HIS A 84 4.25 1.12 1.01
N LEU A 85 3.44 1.69 0.13
CA LEU A 85 3.91 2.52 -0.98
C LEU A 85 4.71 3.72 -0.48
N LYS A 86 4.23 4.38 0.59
CA LYS A 86 4.95 5.47 1.24
C LYS A 86 6.32 5.01 1.74
N TRP A 87 6.36 3.91 2.48
CA TRP A 87 7.61 3.32 2.96
C TRP A 87 8.57 3.01 1.81
N MET A 88 8.12 2.40 0.72
CA MET A 88 8.96 2.07 -0.44
C MET A 88 9.65 3.31 -1.03
N PHE A 89 8.90 4.38 -1.26
CA PHE A 89 9.44 5.61 -1.85
C PHE A 89 10.36 6.37 -0.89
N GLU A 90 10.02 6.39 0.40
CA GLU A 90 10.82 7.06 1.44
C GLU A 90 12.11 6.31 1.78
N SER A 91 12.07 4.97 1.79
CA SER A 91 13.26 4.15 2.02
C SER A 91 14.08 3.91 0.75
N GLY A 92 13.47 4.09 -0.42
CA GLY A 92 14.05 3.72 -1.71
C GLY A 92 14.07 2.22 -1.98
N THR A 93 13.41 1.41 -1.15
CA THR A 93 13.36 -0.05 -1.32
C THR A 93 12.30 -0.43 -2.34
N ASP A 94 12.67 -1.29 -3.30
CA ASP A 94 11.77 -1.88 -4.30
C ASP A 94 11.03 -0.86 -5.20
N ILE A 95 11.52 0.38 -5.30
CA ILE A 95 10.87 1.48 -6.04
C ILE A 95 10.69 1.16 -7.53
N GLU A 96 11.54 0.33 -8.09
CA GLU A 96 11.53 -0.11 -9.48
C GLU A 96 10.47 -1.18 -9.76
N LYS A 97 10.01 -1.90 -8.73
CA LYS A 97 9.03 -2.98 -8.90
C LYS A 97 7.65 -2.41 -9.20
N ALA A 98 7.07 -2.86 -10.30
CA ALA A 98 5.68 -2.52 -10.64
C ALA A 98 4.67 -3.17 -9.67
N ILE A 99 5.01 -4.34 -9.12
CA ILE A 99 4.22 -5.06 -8.12
C ILE A 99 5.12 -5.35 -6.91
N SER A 100 4.67 -4.97 -5.72
CA SER A 100 5.36 -5.16 -4.45
C SER A 100 4.49 -5.93 -3.46
N THR A 101 5.10 -6.76 -2.63
CA THR A 101 4.38 -7.57 -1.64
C THR A 101 4.96 -7.27 -0.26
N PRO A 102 4.21 -6.64 0.66
CA PRO A 102 4.68 -6.40 2.02
C PRO A 102 4.79 -7.72 2.80
N THR A 103 5.76 -7.76 3.69
CA THR A 103 5.91 -8.84 4.68
C THR A 103 4.81 -8.76 5.75
N GLU A 104 4.58 -9.87 6.48
CA GLU A 104 3.66 -9.88 7.62
C GLU A 104 4.06 -8.86 8.70
N ALA A 105 5.36 -8.73 8.98
CA ALA A 105 5.87 -7.76 9.95
C ALA A 105 5.53 -6.31 9.55
N GLN A 106 5.70 -5.97 8.28
CA GLN A 106 5.33 -4.65 7.75
C GLN A 106 3.82 -4.41 7.86
N LEU A 107 2.99 -5.38 7.46
CA LEU A 107 1.53 -5.25 7.56
C LEU A 107 1.06 -5.07 9.00
N ARG A 108 1.67 -5.78 9.95
CA ARG A 108 1.40 -5.63 11.38
C ARG A 108 1.73 -4.21 11.86
N GLU A 109 2.91 -3.71 11.51
CA GLU A 109 3.33 -2.35 11.85
C GLU A 109 2.38 -1.31 11.25
N TYR A 110 2.02 -1.43 9.97
CA TYR A 110 1.05 -0.54 9.33
C TYR A 110 -0.32 -0.60 10.01
N ALA A 111 -0.78 -1.79 10.42
CA ALA A 111 -2.04 -1.94 11.14
C ALA A 111 -2.00 -1.24 12.50
N HIS A 112 -0.89 -1.33 13.24
CA HIS A 112 -0.69 -0.57 14.48
C HIS A 112 -0.70 0.93 14.24
N GLN A 113 -0.04 1.42 13.18
CA GLN A 113 -0.06 2.85 12.82
C GLN A 113 -1.47 3.35 12.49
N LEU A 114 -2.31 2.53 11.87
CA LEU A 114 -3.70 2.90 11.57
C LEU A 114 -4.61 2.86 12.80
N ALA A 115 -4.28 2.09 13.83
CA ALA A 115 -5.03 2.02 15.07
C ALA A 115 -4.73 3.20 16.02
N ARG A 116 -3.54 3.82 15.89
CA ARG A 116 -3.20 5.02 16.66
C ARG A 116 -4.07 6.20 16.19
N PRO A 117 -4.69 6.97 17.10
CA PRO A 117 -5.33 8.22 16.74
C PRO A 117 -4.29 9.11 16.07
N SER A 118 -4.58 9.56 14.85
CA SER A 118 -3.74 10.57 14.20
C SER A 118 -4.08 11.92 14.85
N GLU A 119 -3.12 12.51 15.56
CA GLU A 119 -3.11 13.96 15.86
C GLU A 119 -3.46 14.78 14.60
#